data_AF-A0AAD1FH25-F1
#
_entry.id   AF-A0AAD1FH25-F1
#
_cell.length_a   1.000
_cell.length_b   1.000
_cell.length_c   1.000
_cell.angle_alpha   90.00
_cell.angle_beta   90.00
_cell.angle_gamma   90.00
#
_symmetry.space_group_name_H-M   'P 1'
#
loop_
_entity.id
_entity.type
_entity.pdbx_description
1 polymer ?
#
loop_
_entity_poly.entity_id
_entity_poly.type
_entity_poly.pdbx_seq_one_letter_code
_entity_poly.pdbx_strand_id
1 'polypeptide(L)' 'MLDALLSTQERLVEDADQVWQALRRYSETNADFADCLIERNAKAAGCKDLVTFDSKAARSLGMRNLDS' A
#
# COMPACT_ATOMS: atom_id res chain seq x y z
N MET A 1 -11.61 -1.41 25.40
CA MET A 1 -10.15 -1.37 25.09
C MET A 1 -9.91 -1.14 23.60
N LEU A 2 -10.76 -1.69 22.74
CA LEU A 2 -10.83 -1.32 21.31
C LEU A 2 -11.25 0.15 21.13
N ASP A 3 -12.18 0.63 21.96
CA ASP A 3 -12.69 2.01 21.88
C ASP A 3 -11.60 3.06 22.07
N ALA A 4 -10.61 2.82 22.94
CA ALA A 4 -9.51 3.76 23.15
C ALA A 4 -8.53 3.80 21.96
N LEU A 5 -8.40 2.68 21.23
CA LEU A 5 -7.61 2.61 19.99
C LEU A 5 -8.30 3.42 18.87
N LEU A 6 -9.63 3.27 18.75
CA LEU A 6 -10.48 4.00 17.81
C LEU A 6 -10.69 5.48 18.21
N SER A 7 -10.49 5.82 19.48
CA SER A 7 -10.54 7.20 20.00
C SER A 7 -9.23 7.97 19.75
N THR A 8 -8.18 7.28 19.32
CA THR A 8 -6.88 7.90 19.03
C THR A 8 -6.96 8.54 17.65
N GLN A 9 -7.49 9.78 17.60
CA GLN A 9 -7.52 10.67 16.43
C GLN A 9 -7.23 9.92 15.13
N GLU A 10 -8.20 9.11 14.69
CA GLU A 10 -8.09 8.29 13.49
C GLU A 10 -7.77 9.26 12.36
N ARG A 11 -6.48 9.31 11.99
CA ARG A 11 -6.02 10.05 10.82
C ARG A 11 -6.90 9.54 9.70
N LEU A 12 -7.59 10.49 9.06
CA LEU A 12 -8.45 10.34 7.88
C LEU A 12 -8.32 8.96 7.27
N VAL A 13 -9.44 8.24 7.12
CA VAL A 13 -9.57 7.19 6.11
C VAL A 13 -8.73 7.64 4.90
N GLU A 14 -7.63 6.94 4.63
CA GLU A 14 -6.82 7.22 3.45
C GLU A 14 -7.78 7.33 2.28
N ASP A 15 -7.53 8.29 1.37
CA ASP A 15 -8.40 8.61 0.24
C ASP A 15 -9.11 7.34 -0.25
N ALA A 16 -10.43 7.29 -0.07
CA ALA A 16 -11.21 6.07 -0.21
C ALA A 16 -11.00 5.44 -1.60
N ASP A 17 -10.70 6.25 -2.61
CA ASP A 17 -10.33 5.77 -3.94
C ASP A 17 -9.04 4.96 -3.93
N GLN A 18 -8.00 5.41 -3.21
CA GLN A 18 -6.74 4.67 -3.08
C GLN A 18 -6.94 3.34 -2.35
N VAL A 19 -7.78 3.33 -1.30
CA VAL A 19 -8.12 2.10 -0.57
C VAL A 19 -8.84 1.10 -1.49
N TRP A 20 -9.82 1.55 -2.27
CA TRP A 20 -10.52 0.70 -3.24
C TRP A 20 -9.61 0.17 -4.33
N GLN A 21 -8.73 1.01 -4.87
CA GLN A 21 -7.75 0.57 -5.86
C GLN A 21 -6.74 -0.44 -5.27
N ALA A 22 -6.35 -0.25 -4.01
CA ALA A 22 -5.47 -1.17 -3.30
C ALA A 22 -6.14 -2.53 -3.05
N LEU A 23 -7.41 -2.53 -2.64
CA LEU A 23 -8.21 -3.76 -2.47
C LEU A 23 -8.31 -4.56 -3.77
N ARG A 24 -8.53 -3.87 -4.89
CA ARG A 24 -8.56 -4.52 -6.21
C ARG A 24 -7.22 -5.14 -6.55
N ARG A 25 -6.10 -4.42 -6.38
CA ARG A 25 -4.76 -4.98 -6.63
C ARG A 25 -4.41 -6.13 -5.71
N TYR A 26 -4.82 -6.06 -4.45
CA TYR A 26 -4.63 -7.15 -3.52
C TYR A 26 -5.35 -8.43 -3.98
N SER A 27 -6.55 -8.29 -4.56
CA SER A 27 -7.28 -9.45 -5.12
C SER A 27 -6.67 -10.03 -6.41
N GLU A 28 -5.88 -9.23 -7.14
CA GLU A 28 -5.32 -9.60 -8.45
C GLU A 28 -3.84 -10.02 -8.36
N THR A 29 -3.18 -9.83 -7.21
CA THR A 29 -1.75 -10.06 -7.05
C THR A 29 -1.44 -10.92 -5.83
N ASN A 30 -0.22 -11.44 -5.77
CA ASN A 30 0.26 -12.13 -4.57
C ASN A 30 0.83 -11.15 -3.53
N ALA A 31 0.82 -9.83 -3.73
CA ALA A 31 1.39 -8.91 -2.75
C ALA A 31 0.51 -8.78 -1.49
N ASP A 32 1.05 -8.26 -0.40
CA ASP A 32 0.22 -7.98 0.77
C ASP A 32 -0.59 -6.70 0.55
N PHE A 33 -1.73 -6.57 1.25
CA PHE A 33 -2.59 -5.40 1.09
C PHE A 33 -1.85 -4.09 1.40
N ALA A 34 -0.97 -4.09 2.41
CA ALA A 34 -0.16 -2.93 2.75
C ALA A 34 0.77 -2.50 1.60
N ASP A 35 1.37 -3.46 0.89
CA ASP A 35 2.21 -3.17 -0.28
C ASP A 35 1.38 -2.56 -1.40
N CYS A 36 0.17 -3.07 -1.62
CA CYS A 36 -0.76 -2.53 -2.62
C CYS A 36 -1.15 -1.09 -2.28
N LEU A 37 -1.42 -0.81 -1.00
CA LEU A 37 -1.81 0.52 -0.52
C LEU A 37 -0.68 1.53 -0.65
N ILE A 38 0.53 1.16 -0.25
CA ILE A 38 1.74 1.97 -0.43
C ILE A 38 1.98 2.27 -1.91
N GLU A 39 1.81 1.28 -2.78
CA GLU A 39 1.99 1.47 -4.22
C GLU A 39 0.95 2.40 -4.84
N ARG A 40 -0.31 2.30 -4.42
CA ARG A 40 -1.38 3.21 -4.86
C ARG A 40 -1.12 4.64 -4.39
N ASN A 41 -0.80 4.83 -3.12
CA ASN A 41 -0.51 6.14 -2.56
C ASN A 41 0.73 6.78 -3.21
N ALA A 42 1.80 6.01 -3.43
CA ALA A 42 2.99 6.50 -4.13
C ALA A 42 2.67 6.90 -5.58
N LYS A 43 1.87 6.10 -6.27
CA LYS A 43 1.43 6.41 -7.64
C LYS A 43 0.57 7.67 -7.69
N ALA A 44 -0.37 7.83 -6.77
CA ALA A 44 -1.21 9.02 -6.66
C ALA A 44 -0.39 10.28 -6.33
N ALA A 45 0.68 10.14 -5.55
CA ALA A 45 1.62 11.22 -5.25
C ALA A 45 2.60 11.53 -6.40
N GLY A 46 2.54 10.80 -7.53
CA GLY A 46 3.43 10.99 -8.67
C GLY A 46 4.86 10.51 -8.44
N CYS A 47 5.08 9.60 -7.48
CA CYS A 47 6.38 8.97 -7.26
C CYS A 47 6.79 8.18 -8.52
N LYS A 48 8.00 8.46 -9.01
CA LYS A 48 8.55 7.80 -10.21
C LYS A 48 9.10 6.41 -9.92
N ASP A 49 9.66 6.24 -8.73
CA ASP A 49 10.27 5.01 -8.28
C ASP A 49 9.71 4.64 -6.91
N LEU A 50 9.30 3.38 -6.77
CA LEU A 50 8.93 2.78 -5.49
C LEU A 50 9.91 1.64 -5.22
N VAL A 51 10.49 1.64 -4.04
CA VAL A 51 11.48 0.65 -3.62
C VAL A 51 10.96 -0.20 -2.47
N THR A 52 11.38 -1.46 -2.43
CA THR A 52 11.04 -2.38 -1.35
C THR A 52 12.17 -3.37 -1.12
N PHE A 53 12.25 -3.87 0.11
CA PHE A 53 13.08 -5.02 0.47
C PHE A 53 12.32 -6.34 0.29
N ASP A 54 11.00 -6.29 0.16
CA ASP A 54 10.17 -7.47 -0.06
C ASP A 54 10.20 -7.90 -1.53
N SER A 55 10.77 -9.08 -1.77
CA SER A 55 10.83 -9.70 -3.10
C SER A 55 9.44 -9.98 -3.70
N LYS A 56 8.43 -10.25 -2.87
CA LYS A 56 7.04 -10.48 -3.28
C LYS A 56 6.45 -9.19 -3.83
N ALA A 57 6.55 -8.09 -3.08
CA ALA A 57 6.09 -6.77 -3.50
C ALA A 57 6.82 -6.29 -4.77
N ALA A 58 8.13 -6.49 -4.85
CA ALA A 58 8.92 -6.16 -6.04
C ALA A 58 8.39 -6.87 -7.30
N ARG A 59 8.14 -8.19 -7.21
CA ARG A 59 7.67 -9.00 -8.33
C ARG A 59 6.20 -8.75 -8.68
N SER A 60 5.34 -8.59 -7.67
CA SER A 60 3.89 -8.52 -7.85
C SER A 60 3.38 -7.11 -8.15
N LEU A 61 4.08 -6.06 -7.71
CA LEU A 61 3.63 -4.67 -7.85
C LEU A 61 4.55 -3.81 -8.70
N GLY A 62 5.66 -4.36 -9.22
CA GLY A 62 6.61 -3.63 -10.06
C GLY A 62 7.51 -2.67 -9.28
N MET A 63 7.62 -2.86 -7.96
CA MET A 63 8.56 -2.10 -7.14
C MET A 63 9.99 -2.54 -7.44
N ARG A 64 10.94 -1.61 -7.35
CA ARG A 64 12.36 -1.94 -7.45
C ARG A 64 12.85 -2.55 -6.14
N ASN A 65 13.52 -3.68 -6.22
CA ASN A 65 14.16 -4.27 -5.05
C ASN A 65 15.41 -3.45 -4.68
N LEU A 66 15.59 -3.11 -3.40
CA LEU A 66 16.73 -2.31 -2.95
C LEU A 66 18.02 -3.14 -2.74
N ASP A 67 17.90 -4.46 -2.57
CA ASP A 67 19.00 -5.36 -2.22
C ASP A 67 19.60 -6.12 -3.43
N SER A 68 19.49 -5.54 -4.63
CA SER A 68 19.92 -6.18 -5.90
C SER A 68 21.37 -5.87 -6.27
#